data_AF-A0A142EMV5-F1
#
_entry.id   AF-A0A142EMV5-F1
#
_cell.length_a   1.000
_cell.length_b   1.000
_cell.length_c   1.000
_cell.angle_alpha   90.00
_cell.angle_beta   90.00
_cell.angle_gamma   90.00
#
_symmetry.space_group_name_H-M   'P 1'
#
loop_
_entity.id
_entity.type
_entity.pdbx_description
1 polymer ?
#
loop_
_entity_poly.entity_id
_entity_poly.type
_entity_poly.pdbx_seq_one_letter_code
_entity_poly.pdbx_strand_id
1 'polypeptide(L)'
;MILQTSKAQFLFEQNTQISGAVKVFSDNKEELHRLFVNSEIQDSDQSGWKYSVDSCRQELAHVLILLVKEIESTGILQSNLDFA
;
A
#
# COMPACT_ATOMS: atom_id res chain seq x y z
N MET A 1 3.27 0.67 7.40
CA MET A 1 1.88 1.18 7.38
C MET A 1 1.03 0.17 6.64
N ILE A 2 -0.19 -0.13 7.11
CA ILE A 2 -1.12 -1.04 6.41
C ILE A 2 -2.31 -0.21 5.92
N LEU A 3 -2.74 -0.42 4.67
CA LEU A 3 -3.92 0.18 4.07
C LEU A 3 -4.79 -0.93 3.48
N GLN A 4 -6.09 -0.86 3.73
CA GLN A 4 -7.06 -1.80 3.18
C GLN A 4 -8.06 -1.06 2.29
N THR A 5 -8.31 -1.62 1.12
CA THR A 5 -9.39 -1.22 0.22
C THR A 5 -10.35 -2.39 0.04
N SER A 6 -11.44 -2.15 -0.68
CA SER A 6 -12.37 -3.21 -1.10
C SER A 6 -11.76 -4.25 -2.04
N LYS A 7 -10.57 -3.97 -2.58
CA LYS A 7 -9.91 -4.78 -3.62
C LYS A 7 -8.64 -5.48 -3.16
N ALA A 8 -7.95 -4.91 -2.16
CA ALA A 8 -6.64 -5.38 -1.75
C ALA A 8 -6.23 -4.84 -0.37
N GLN A 9 -5.28 -5.53 0.24
CA GLN A 9 -4.49 -5.01 1.35
C GLN A 9 -3.10 -4.60 0.85
N PHE A 10 -2.57 -3.55 1.46
CA PHE A 10 -1.25 -3.02 1.16
C PHE A 10 -0.44 -2.84 2.43
N LEU A 11 0.81 -3.29 2.43
CA LEU A 11 1.77 -3.03 3.48
C LEU A 11 2.92 -2.20 2.91
N PHE A 12 3.14 -1.04 3.48
CA PHE A 12 4.22 -0.11 3.12
C PHE A 12 5.31 -0.16 4.17
N GLU A 13 6.53 -0.49 3.77
CA GLU A 13 7.70 -0.60 4.64
C GLU A 13 8.88 0.15 4.04
N GLN A 14 9.76 0.66 4.90
CA GLN A 14 11.02 1.19 4.43
C GLN A 14 11.83 0.07 3.77
N ASN A 15 12.33 0.31 2.56
CA ASN A 15 13.24 -0.64 1.95
C ASN A 15 14.62 -0.53 2.64
N THR A 16 15.09 -1.64 3.21
CA THR A 16 16.38 -1.71 3.92
C THR A 16 17.57 -1.96 2.99
N GLN A 17 17.33 -2.42 1.77
CA GLN A 17 18.34 -2.72 0.75
C GLN A 17 18.61 -1.53 -0.18
N ILE A 18 17.57 -0.72 -0.45
CA ILE A 18 17.64 0.42 -1.37
C ILE A 18 17.34 1.71 -0.61
N SER A 19 18.37 2.54 -0.43
CA SER A 19 18.25 3.82 0.28
C SER A 19 17.20 4.73 -0.36
N GLY A 20 16.26 5.22 0.44
CA GLY A 20 15.22 6.15 -0.01
C GLY A 20 14.04 5.51 -0.74
N ALA A 21 14.09 4.20 -1.02
CA ALA A 21 12.96 3.46 -1.56
C ALA A 21 12.01 2.97 -0.44
N VAL A 22 10.78 2.67 -0.84
CA VAL A 22 9.76 2.04 -0.03
C VAL A 22 9.40 0.73 -0.69
N LYS A 23 9.34 -0.34 0.10
CA LYS A 23 8.83 -1.63 -0.35
C LYS A 23 7.34 -1.69 -0.05
N VAL A 24 6.56 -2.01 -1.08
CA VAL A 24 5.11 -2.11 -0.99
C VAL A 24 4.71 -3.55 -1.25
N PHE A 25 3.96 -4.14 -0.34
CA PHE A 25 3.45 -5.49 -0.45
C PHE A 25 1.94 -5.49 -0.65
N SER A 26 1.41 -6.52 -1.29
CA SER A 26 -0.03 -6.73 -1.43
C SER A 26 -0.41 -8.21 -1.53
N ASP A 27 -1.65 -8.51 -1.18
CA ASP A 27 -2.31 -9.79 -1.45
C ASP A 27 -2.88 -9.89 -2.87
N ASN A 28 -2.90 -8.78 -3.63
CA ASN A 28 -3.45 -8.68 -4.97
C ASN A 28 -2.46 -8.09 -5.98
N LYS A 29 -2.00 -8.93 -6.92
CA LYS A 29 -1.03 -8.54 -7.96
C LYS A 29 -1.57 -7.50 -8.94
N GLU A 30 -2.86 -7.60 -9.29
CA GLU A 30 -3.49 -6.73 -10.29
C GLU A 30 -3.59 -5.29 -9.77
N GLU A 31 -3.87 -5.14 -8.49
CA GLU A 31 -3.92 -3.82 -7.84
C GLU A 31 -2.52 -3.20 -7.72
N LEU A 32 -1.47 -3.99 -7.46
CA LEU A 32 -0.09 -3.50 -7.55
C LEU A 32 0.24 -3.05 -8.98
N HIS A 33 -0.14 -3.81 -10.01
CA HIS A 33 0.09 -3.42 -11.41
C HIS A 33 -0.67 -2.14 -11.78
N ARG A 34 -1.89 -1.96 -11.29
CA ARG A 34 -2.70 -0.76 -11.53
C ARG A 34 -2.06 0.49 -10.92
N LEU A 35 -1.51 0.37 -9.71
CA LEU A 35 -0.97 1.50 -8.95
C LEU A 35 0.48 1.81 -9.31
N PHE A 36 1.28 0.80 -9.62
CA PHE A 36 2.71 0.89 -9.91
C PHE A 36 3.02 0.37 -11.31
N VAL A 37 2.34 0.94 -12.32
CA VAL A 37 2.35 0.47 -13.72
C VAL A 37 3.75 0.26 -14.30
N ASN A 38 4.71 1.11 -13.91
CA ASN A 38 6.06 1.09 -14.46
C ASN A 38 7.05 0.26 -13.64
N SER A 39 6.59 -0.35 -12.55
CA SER A 39 7.46 -1.01 -11.58
C SER A 39 7.34 -2.53 -11.69
N GLU A 40 8.46 -3.20 -11.48
CA GLU A 40 8.54 -4.65 -11.56
C GLU A 40 7.92 -5.29 -10.30
N ILE A 41 6.88 -6.10 -10.50
CA ILE A 41 6.25 -6.83 -9.39
C ILE A 41 6.94 -8.16 -9.19
N GLN A 42 7.35 -8.39 -7.95
CA GLN A 42 8.02 -9.60 -7.49
C GLN A 42 7.06 -10.43 -6.64
N ASP A 43 7.19 -11.75 -6.69
CA ASP A 43 6.58 -12.61 -5.69
C ASP A 43 7.31 -12.42 -4.35
N SER A 44 6.59 -12.57 -3.25
CA SER A 44 7.14 -12.38 -1.91
C SER A 44 6.94 -13.61 -1.04
N ASP A 45 8.00 -13.97 -0.32
CA ASP A 45 7.98 -15.04 0.68
C ASP A 45 7.48 -14.58 2.05
N GLN A 46 7.09 -13.30 2.17
CA GLN A 46 6.63 -12.73 3.43
C GLN A 46 5.23 -13.25 3.78
N SER A 47 5.08 -13.79 4.99
CA SER A 47 3.83 -14.41 5.43
C SER A 47 2.65 -13.42 5.33
N GLY A 48 1.61 -13.80 4.59
CA GLY A 48 0.41 -12.98 4.36
C GLY A 48 0.52 -11.98 3.20
N TRP A 49 1.69 -11.85 2.57
CA TRP A 49 1.97 -10.86 1.55
C TRP A 49 2.58 -11.53 0.32
N LYS A 50 1.76 -11.76 -0.71
CA LYS A 50 2.13 -12.61 -1.84
C LYS A 50 2.98 -11.90 -2.88
N TYR A 51 2.82 -10.59 -3.00
CA TYR A 51 3.41 -9.78 -4.05
C TYR A 51 4.07 -8.54 -3.44
N SER A 52 5.12 -8.06 -4.08
CA SER A 52 5.80 -6.83 -3.67
C SER A 52 6.34 -6.02 -4.85
N VAL A 53 6.55 -4.74 -4.61
CA VAL A 53 7.15 -3.80 -5.55
C VAL A 53 8.03 -2.80 -4.79
N ASP A 54 9.16 -2.45 -5.37
CA ASP A 54 9.99 -1.35 -4.88
C ASP A 54 9.59 -0.05 -5.56
N SER A 55 9.36 1.00 -4.77
CA SER A 55 8.89 2.29 -5.27
C SER A 55 9.64 3.44 -4.62
N CYS A 56 9.76 4.55 -5.35
CA CYS A 56 10.30 5.78 -4.78
C CYS A 56 9.21 6.53 -3.98
N ARG A 57 9.64 7.42 -3.07
CA ARG A 57 8.71 8.20 -2.23
C ARG A 57 7.73 9.05 -3.03
N GLN A 58 8.12 9.53 -4.22
CA GLN A 58 7.27 10.37 -5.07
C GLN A 58 6.13 9.57 -5.70
N GLU A 59 6.45 8.39 -6.25
CA GLU A 59 5.45 7.48 -6.81
C GLU A 59 4.51 6.98 -5.71
N LEU A 60 5.05 6.63 -4.54
CA LEU A 60 4.23 6.28 -3.38
C LEU A 60 3.26 7.40 -3.00
N ALA A 61 3.71 8.65 -2.95
CA ALA A 61 2.83 9.77 -2.62
C ALA A 61 1.68 9.91 -3.63
N HIS A 62 1.97 9.72 -4.92
CA HIS A 62 0.96 9.70 -5.97
C HIS A 62 -0.06 8.57 -5.76
N VAL A 63 0.42 7.35 -5.49
CA VAL A 63 -0.42 6.17 -5.24
C VAL A 63 -1.31 6.38 -4.01
N LEU A 64 -0.78 6.95 -2.93
CA LEU A 64 -1.57 7.23 -1.72
C LEU A 64 -2.72 8.22 -2.01
N ILE A 65 -2.49 9.23 -2.85
CA ILE A 65 -3.56 10.17 -3.27
C ILE A 65 -4.67 9.45 -4.04
N LEU A 66 -4.32 8.49 -4.92
CA LEU A 66 -5.30 7.68 -5.63
C LEU A 66 -6.09 6.78 -4.67
N LEU A 67 -5.38 6.13 -3.75
CA LEU A 67 -5.96 5.21 -2.78
C LEU A 67 -6.91 5.89 -1.80
N VAL A 68 -6.70 7.17 -1.44
CA VAL A 68 -7.58 7.90 -0.50
C VAL A 68 -9.07 7.83 -0.90
N LYS A 69 -9.39 7.75 -2.19
CA LYS A 69 -10.79 7.63 -2.66
C LYS A 69 -11.35 6.22 -2.58
N GLU A 70 -10.50 5.22 -2.41
CA GLU A 70 -10.81 3.79 -2.47
C GLU A 70 -10.67 3.08 -1.11
N ILE A 71 -10.15 3.79 -0.10
CA ILE A 71 -10.07 3.27 1.28
C ILE A 71 -11.48 2.93 1.73
N GLU A 72 -11.68 1.66 2.09
CA GLU A 72 -12.91 1.26 2.75
C GLU A 72 -12.92 1.90 4.13
N SER A 73 -13.87 2.82 4.36
CA SER A 73 -14.14 3.35 5.69
C SER A 73 -14.96 2.34 6.48
N THR A 74 -14.42 1.14 6.68
CA THR A 74 -14.96 0.19 7.65
C THR A 74 -14.42 0.56 9.04
N GLY A 75 -14.91 1.69 9.58
CA GLY A 75 -14.93 1.92 11.03
C GLY A 75 -13.82 2.74 11.69
N ILE A 76 -13.06 3.60 10.98
CA ILE A 76 -12.04 4.49 11.62
C ILE A 76 -12.38 6.00 11.52
N LEU A 77 -13.64 6.35 11.28
CA LEU A 77 -14.14 7.71 11.54
C LEU A 77 -15.12 7.78 12.73
N GLN A 78 -15.19 6.71 13.55
CA GLN A 78 -16.08 6.64 14.72
C GLN A 78 -15.36 6.59 16.07
N SER A 79 -14.07 6.93 16.16
CA SER A 79 -13.35 6.86 17.44
C SER A 79 -12.72 8.16 17.95
N ASN A 80 -12.95 9.33 17.35
CA ASN A 80 -12.43 10.61 17.91
C ASN A 80 -13.29 11.85 17.57
N LEU A 81 -14.61 11.79 17.73
CA LEU A 81 -15.47 12.99 17.78
C LEU A 81 -16.41 13.00 19.00
N ASP A 82 -16.03 12.35 20.10
CA ASP A 82 -16.56 12.65 21.42
C ASP A 82 -15.49 13.44 22.21
N PHE A 83 -15.28 14.69 21.84
CA PHE A 83 -14.73 15.69 22.75
C PHE A 83 -15.88 16.59 23.20
N ALA A 84 -16.29 16.36 24.46
CA ALA A 84 -17.01 17.26 25.37
C ALA A 84 -18.38 17.83 24.92
#